data_AF-A0A1I4QQH3-F1
#
_entry.id   AF-A0A1I4QQH3-F1
#
_cell.length_a   1.000
_cell.length_b   1.000
_cell.length_c   1.000
_cell.angle_alpha   90.00
_cell.angle_beta   90.00
_cell.angle_gamma   90.00
#
_symmetry.space_group_name_H-M   'P 1'
#
loop_
_entity.id
_entity.type
_entity.pdbx_description
1 polymer ?
#
loop_
_entity_poly.entity_id
_entity_poly.type
_entity_poly.pdbx_seq_one_letter_code
_entity_poly.pdbx_strand_id
1 'polypeptide(L)' 'MSNYNLFKFTPGTILTVVTNSGAVYVGAFISVRHCTDSDETEARFIILQLTSAVSPYVIGDVIAITINEITSIGPLRES' A
#
# COMPACT_ATOMS: atom_id res chain seq x y z
N MET A 1 9.75 12.16 17.74
CA MET A 1 9.43 12.99 16.55
C MET A 1 9.16 12.04 15.41
N SER A 2 7.88 11.83 15.08
CA SER A 2 7.44 10.79 14.13
C SER A 2 7.72 11.21 12.69
N ASN A 3 8.36 10.35 11.90
CA ASN A 3 8.64 10.57 10.48
C ASN A 3 7.34 10.64 9.67
N TYR A 4 6.87 11.85 9.35
CA TYR A 4 5.65 12.10 8.59
C TYR A 4 5.79 11.93 7.06
N ASN A 5 6.85 11.27 6.56
CA ASN A 5 7.14 11.16 5.13
C ASN A 5 7.84 9.83 4.78
N LEU A 6 7.22 8.67 5.05
CA LEU A 6 7.85 7.40 4.67
C LEU A 6 7.73 7.12 3.16
N PHE A 7 6.64 7.54 2.51
CA PHE A 7 6.41 7.28 1.09
C PHE A 7 5.81 8.50 0.39
N LYS A 8 6.50 9.00 -0.65
CA LYS A 8 5.99 10.05 -1.55
C LYS A 8 5.81 9.46 -2.94
N PHE A 9 4.61 8.97 -3.23
CA PHE A 9 4.24 8.50 -4.56
C PHE A 9 3.17 9.43 -5.13
N THR A 10 3.16 9.59 -6.45
CA THR A 10 2.11 10.33 -7.15
C THR A 10 0.89 9.41 -7.31
N PRO A 11 -0.34 9.86 -7.02
CA PRO A 11 -1.54 9.09 -7.32
C PRO A 11 -1.55 8.59 -8.76
N GLY A 12 -1.93 7.34 -8.98
CA GLY A 12 -1.86 6.63 -10.26
C GLY A 12 -0.54 5.93 -10.55
N THR A 13 0.53 6.18 -9.79
CA THR A 13 1.80 5.43 -9.94
C THR A 13 1.54 3.95 -9.67
N ILE A 14 1.93 3.07 -10.60
CA ILE A 14 1.86 1.63 -10.37
C ILE A 14 2.97 1.24 -9.39
N LEU A 15 2.58 0.68 -8.25
CA LEU A 15 3.49 0.23 -7.22
C LEU A 15 3.46 -1.29 -7.12
N THR A 16 4.62 -1.85 -6.77
CA THR A 16 4.73 -3.19 -6.20
C THR A 16 4.93 -3.05 -4.70
N VAL A 17 4.15 -3.78 -3.91
CA VAL A 17 4.23 -3.83 -2.45
C VAL A 17 4.45 -5.27 -2.01
N VAL A 18 5.48 -5.50 -1.22
CA VAL A 18 5.78 -6.79 -0.60
C VAL A 18 5.55 -6.67 0.90
N THR A 19 4.82 -7.62 1.47
CA THR A 19 4.51 -7.66 2.90
C THR A 19 5.39 -8.68 3.65
N ASN A 20 5.39 -8.62 4.98
CA ASN A 20 6.11 -9.54 5.86
C ASN A 20 5.59 -10.98 5.79
N SER A 21 4.35 -11.20 5.35
CA SER A 21 3.78 -12.52 5.09
C SER A 21 4.23 -13.11 3.75
N GLY A 22 4.98 -12.34 2.95
CA GLY A 22 5.39 -12.71 1.60
C GLY A 22 4.35 -12.40 0.52
N ALA A 23 3.18 -11.85 0.89
CA ALA A 23 2.19 -11.43 -0.11
C ALA A 23 2.73 -10.26 -0.94
N VAL A 24 2.48 -10.32 -2.25
CA VAL A 24 2.88 -9.32 -3.23
C VAL A 24 1.64 -8.71 -3.86
N TYR A 25 1.52 -7.38 -3.78
CA TYR A 25 0.44 -6.62 -4.38
C TYR A 25 0.98 -5.69 -5.45
N VAL A 26 0.31 -5.64 -6.60
CA VAL A 26 0.65 -4.72 -7.69
C VAL A 26 -0.58 -3.90 -8.03
N GLY A 27 -0.47 -2.59 -7.93
CA GLY A 27 -1.62 -1.70 -8.12
C GLY A 27 -1.28 -0.23 -8.24
N ALA A 28 -2.23 0.54 -8.76
CA ALA A 28 -2.15 1.98 -8.83
C ALA A 28 -2.29 2.59 -7.42
N PHE A 29 -1.31 3.41 -7.04
CA PHE A 29 -1.34 4.14 -5.78
C PHE A 29 -2.48 5.15 -5.76
N ILE A 30 -3.30 5.13 -4.71
CA ILE A 30 -4.36 6.11 -4.51
C ILE A 30 -3.91 7.14 -3.47
N SER A 31 -3.62 6.70 -2.25
CA SER A 31 -3.26 7.59 -1.14
C SER A 31 -2.67 6.83 0.04
N VAL A 32 -2.13 7.58 1.00
CA VAL A 32 -1.85 7.10 2.36
C VAL A 32 -2.94 7.62 3.29
N ARG A 33 -3.48 6.75 4.16
CA ARG A 33 -4.49 7.08 5.16
C ARG A 33 -3.98 6.78 6.56
N HIS A 34 -4.32 7.64 7.50
CA HIS A 34 -4.05 7.45 8.93
C HIS A 34 -5.39 7.23 9.62
N CYS A 35 -5.50 6.17 10.41
CA CYS A 35 -6.59 6.01 11.35
C CYS A 35 -6.20 6.77 12.63
N THR A 36 -7.07 7.68 13.06
CA THR A 36 -6.84 8.52 14.25
C THR A 36 -7.82 8.20 15.38
N ASP A 37 -8.51 7.05 15.32
CA ASP A 37 -9.34 6.63 16.44
C ASP A 37 -8.46 6.40 17.67
N SER A 38 -8.86 7.05 18.77
CA SER A 38 -8.04 7.33 19.95
C SER A 38 -7.58 6.13 20.75
N ASP A 39 -8.11 4.94 20.44
CA ASP A 39 -7.89 3.71 21.19
C ASP A 39 -6.99 2.70 20.46
N GLU A 40 -6.60 2.96 19.21
CA GLU A 40 -5.67 2.12 18.46
C GLU A 40 -4.33 2.81 18.18
N THR A 41 -3.25 2.04 18.28
CA THR A 41 -1.89 2.43 17.86
C THR A 41 -1.95 3.01 16.44
N GLU A 42 -1.54 4.28 16.23
CA GLU A 42 -1.65 5.00 14.94
C GLU A 42 -1.51 4.10 13.69
N ALA A 43 -2.64 3.59 13.19
CA ALA A 43 -2.63 2.66 12.08
C ALA A 43 -2.54 3.44 10.77
N ARG A 44 -1.52 3.17 9.97
CA ARG A 44 -1.29 3.83 8.69
C ARG A 44 -1.43 2.81 7.57
N PHE A 45 -2.16 3.19 6.53
CA PHE A 45 -2.46 2.32 5.40
C PHE A 45 -2.00 2.95 4.10
N ILE A 46 -1.42 2.15 3.23
CA ILE A 46 -1.34 2.48 1.81
C ILE A 46 -2.58 1.95 1.10
N ILE A 47 -3.20 2.78 0.28
CA ILE A 47 -4.38 2.42 -0.50
C ILE A 47 -3.98 2.22 -1.95
N LEU A 48 -4.25 1.04 -2.48
CA LEU A 48 -3.98 0.67 -3.87
C LEU A 48 -5.26 0.23 -4.57
N GLN A 49 -5.37 0.54 -5.87
CA GLN A 49 -6.26 -0.16 -6.78
C GLN A 49 -5.47 -1.24 -7.51
N LEU A 50 -5.83 -2.51 -7.34
CA LEU A 50 -5.10 -3.63 -7.92
C LEU A 50 -5.12 -3.59 -9.45
N THR A 51 -3.94 -3.69 -10.06
CA THR A 51 -3.76 -3.88 -11.51
C THR A 51 -3.37 -5.31 -11.87
N SER A 52 -2.96 -6.09 -10.87
CA SER A 52 -2.83 -7.55 -10.92
C SER A 52 -3.43 -8.13 -9.65
N ALA A 53 -4.08 -9.29 -9.76
CA ALA A 53 -4.75 -9.92 -8.64
C ALA A 53 -4.59 -11.44 -8.69
N VAL A 54 -4.54 -12.04 -7.51
CA VAL A 54 -4.67 -13.47 -7.27
C VAL A 54 -5.85 -13.70 -6.34
N SER A 55 -6.51 -14.86 -6.43
CA SER A 55 -7.62 -15.22 -5.55
C SER A 55 -7.23 -15.02 -4.08
N PRO A 56 -8.08 -14.38 -3.24
CA PRO A 56 -9.49 -14.05 -3.47
C PRO A 56 -9.79 -12.71 -4.15
N TYR A 57 -8.77 -11.94 -4.54
CA TYR A 57 -8.95 -10.60 -5.10
C TYR A 57 -9.24 -10.61 -6.60
N VAL A 58 -9.78 -9.51 -7.10
CA VAL A 58 -9.96 -9.23 -8.53
C VAL A 58 -9.25 -7.94 -8.95
N ILE A 59 -8.92 -7.84 -10.24
CA ILE A 59 -8.35 -6.60 -10.80
C ILE A 59 -9.37 -5.47 -10.63
N GLY A 60 -8.90 -4.31 -10.18
CA GLY A 60 -9.73 -3.15 -9.87
C GLY A 60 -10.14 -3.04 -8.40
N ASP A 61 -9.95 -4.08 -7.59
CA ASP A 61 -10.20 -4.02 -6.15
C ASP A 61 -9.37 -2.93 -5.48
N VAL A 62 -10.01 -2.19 -4.58
CA VAL A 62 -9.32 -1.23 -3.72
C VAL A 62 -8.99 -1.90 -2.40
N ILE A 63 -7.70 -2.00 -2.10
CA ILE A 63 -7.20 -2.62 -0.88
C ILE A 63 -6.45 -1.61 -0.02
N ALA A 64 -6.49 -1.85 1.30
CA ALA A 64 -5.69 -1.14 2.29
C ALA A 64 -4.64 -2.10 2.84
N ILE A 65 -3.38 -1.71 2.78
CA ILE A 65 -2.26 -2.49 3.33
C ILE A 65 -1.65 -1.71 4.49
N THR A 66 -1.54 -2.34 5.65
CA THR A 66 -0.94 -1.73 6.83
C THR A 66 0.54 -1.47 6.57
N ILE A 67 1.01 -0.23 6.76
CA ILE A 67 2.41 0.14 6.48
C ILE A 67 3.40 -0.67 7.31
N ASN A 68 3.03 -1.06 8.52
CA ASN A 68 3.87 -1.88 9.41
C ASN A 68 4.11 -3.31 8.88
N GLU A 69 3.27 -3.77 7.95
CA GLU A 69 3.44 -5.07 7.30
C GLU A 69 4.30 -4.98 6.05
N ILE A 70 4.59 -3.78 5.53
CA ILE A 70 5.34 -3.60 4.29
C ILE A 70 6.83 -3.79 4.53
N THR A 71 7.43 -4.74 3.82
CA THR A 71 8.88 -4.98 3.81
C THR A 71 9.58 -4.31 2.64
N SER A 72 8.88 -4.16 1.50
CA SER A 72 9.40 -3.47 0.33
C SER A 72 8.27 -2.79 -0.46
N ILE A 73 8.57 -1.63 -1.03
CA ILE A 73 7.65 -0.89 -1.87
C ILE A 73 8.40 -0.03 -2.88
N GLY A 74 7.92 0.00 -4.12
CA GLY A 74 8.49 0.84 -5.15
C GLY A 74 7.66 0.87 -6.44
N PRO A 75 7.93 1.85 -7.32
CA PRO A 75 7.28 1.91 -8.62
C PRO A 75 7.65 0.70 -9.47
N LEU A 76 6.66 0.12 -10.15
CA LEU A 76 6.91 -0.86 -11.19
C LEU A 76 7.54 -0.12 -12.38
N ARG A 77 8.83 -0.34 -12.60
CA ARG A 77 9.53 0.19 -13.78
C ARG A 77 9.44 -0.85 -14.89
N GLU A 78 8.86 -0.46 -16.02
CA GLU A 78 9.07 -1.20 -17.26
C GLU A 78 10.54 -1.01 -17.65
N SER A 79 11.24 -2.13 -17.85
CA SER A 79 12.63 -2.20 -18.28
C SER A 79 12.77 -1.87 -19.76
#